data_AF-A0A0W0SCD8-F1
#
_entry.id   AF-A0A0W0SCD8-F1
#
_cell.length_a   1.000
_cell.length_b   1.000
_cell.length_c   1.000
_cell.angle_alpha   90.00
_cell.angle_beta   90.00
_cell.angle_gamma   90.00
#
_symmetry.space_group_name_H-M   'P 1'
#
loop_
_entity.id
_entity.type
_entity.pdbx_description
1 polymer ?
#
loop_
_entity_poly.entity_id
_entity_poly.type
_entity_poly.pdbx_seq_one_letter_code
_entity_poly.pdbx_strand_id
1 'polypeptide(L)'
;MNQSLPSQHSRCFLFLTVGVITSLILLINVSFKIVLIQGLIFSVNGLICPLIAGLYLLALRNCKIKEQRHMLNMSLMTLYLYCIGVYVLINLPAAEYMHDNPVYQIIFEDIPKKFFATTIAFALSFYLPHLLVYPKSSKSSPTPKQCMLLAVLGGISFFGLDYFLLFSGTHLQSFNLIFIDSLMIASLILLLIGVFYLTLLLKHQNLFFPDRGREELPLYHYFICIAIVVMLICLACEYRIVTIINKYMVLSASSLFFPITLVISTILGELWGYRVNLKLCLILIATQFTFDVLLMGIVALPSPTFFNLNPFYNYIMLKRLPTASLTLFIGFISNAMLLHYLKHSKWNFHRPLRILIANFCSTSLLCLIDYSLLFGGIYPYDQIINLVANVWHYKLLMALLFLPFILWFCAYMEKNKSLALQYD
;
A
#
# COMPACT_ATOMS: atom_id res chain seq x y z
N MET A 1 29.19 -9.02 -14.31
CA MET A 1 28.88 -9.24 -12.88
C MET A 1 27.50 -9.89 -12.78
N ASN A 2 27.46 -11.19 -12.49
CA ASN A 2 26.22 -11.93 -12.30
C ASN A 2 25.54 -11.46 -11.01
N GLN A 3 24.62 -10.50 -11.13
CA GLN A 3 23.73 -10.13 -10.04
C GLN A 3 22.82 -11.33 -9.75
N SER A 4 22.96 -11.91 -8.57
CA SER A 4 22.09 -12.97 -8.07
C SER A 4 20.65 -12.46 -8.09
N LEU A 5 19.83 -13.01 -9.00
CA LEU A 5 18.39 -12.78 -8.98
C LEU A 5 17.85 -13.23 -7.60
N PRO A 6 16.90 -12.48 -7.02
CA PRO A 6 16.33 -12.85 -5.72
C PRO A 6 15.69 -14.24 -5.81
N SER A 7 16.04 -15.09 -4.83
CA SER A 7 15.65 -16.51 -4.70
C SER A 7 14.13 -16.71 -4.79
N GLN A 8 13.65 -17.87 -5.23
CA GLN A 8 12.23 -18.13 -5.48
C GLN A 8 11.35 -17.96 -4.22
N HIS A 9 11.88 -18.21 -3.01
CA HIS A 9 11.20 -17.97 -1.73
C HIS A 9 10.98 -16.48 -1.43
N SER A 10 11.94 -15.61 -1.77
CA SER A 10 11.79 -14.14 -1.59
C SER A 10 10.63 -13.55 -2.40
N ARG A 11 10.22 -14.21 -3.49
CA ARG A 11 9.08 -13.79 -4.32
C ARG A 11 7.75 -14.06 -3.62
N CYS A 12 7.62 -15.22 -2.99
CA CYS A 12 6.44 -15.56 -2.19
C CYS A 12 6.31 -14.64 -0.99
N PHE A 13 7.41 -14.39 -0.27
CA PHE A 13 7.46 -13.42 0.82
C PHE A 13 6.98 -12.02 0.39
N LEU A 14 7.55 -11.48 -0.69
CA LEU A 14 7.15 -10.15 -1.19
C LEU A 14 5.68 -10.12 -1.64
N PHE A 15 5.19 -11.18 -2.29
CA PHE A 15 3.79 -11.24 -2.71
C PHE A 15 2.85 -11.23 -1.50
N LEU A 16 3.16 -12.02 -0.47
CA LEU A 16 2.37 -12.07 0.75
C LEU A 16 2.43 -10.75 1.54
N THR A 17 3.60 -10.12 1.65
CA THR A 17 3.74 -8.83 2.35
C THR A 17 2.93 -7.74 1.66
N VAL A 18 3.00 -7.65 0.33
CA VAL A 18 2.21 -6.71 -0.47
C VAL A 18 0.71 -6.99 -0.33
N GLY A 19 0.30 -8.26 -0.35
CA GLY A 19 -1.10 -8.65 -0.13
C GLY A 19 -1.63 -8.23 1.24
N VAL A 20 -0.86 -8.41 2.31
CA VAL A 20 -1.24 -7.98 3.67
C VAL A 20 -1.33 -6.46 3.76
N ILE A 21 -0.34 -5.73 3.23
CA ILE A 21 -0.30 -4.26 3.23
C ILE A 21 -1.51 -3.67 2.49
N THR A 22 -1.78 -4.17 1.29
CA THR A 22 -2.91 -3.71 0.48
C THR A 22 -4.25 -3.99 1.15
N SER A 23 -4.43 -5.17 1.72
CA SER A 23 -5.64 -5.54 2.45
C SER A 23 -5.85 -4.70 3.71
N LEU A 24 -4.79 -4.37 4.45
CA LEU A 24 -4.85 -3.51 5.63
C LEU A 24 -5.24 -2.07 5.27
N ILE A 25 -4.66 -1.51 4.20
CA ILE A 25 -5.02 -0.17 3.73
C ILE A 25 -6.45 -0.16 3.18
N LEU A 26 -6.87 -1.23 2.50
CA LEU A 26 -8.25 -1.39 2.05
C LEU A 26 -9.23 -1.41 3.23
N LEU A 27 -8.92 -2.17 4.28
CA LEU A 27 -9.72 -2.22 5.51
C LEU A 27 -9.94 -0.82 6.08
N ILE A 28 -8.89 -0.01 6.18
CA ILE A 28 -9.00 1.35 6.71
C ILE A 28 -9.92 2.22 5.84
N ASN A 29 -9.79 2.15 4.51
CA ASN A 29 -10.60 2.99 3.62
C ASN A 29 -12.09 2.64 3.68
N VAL A 30 -12.43 1.40 4.04
CA VAL A 30 -13.79 0.86 3.98
C VAL A 30 -14.36 0.56 5.38
N SER A 31 -13.67 0.93 6.44
CA SER A 31 -13.93 0.47 7.81
C SER A 31 -15.33 0.76 8.37
N PHE A 32 -16.00 1.83 7.92
CA PHE A 32 -17.38 2.17 8.32
C PHE A 32 -18.45 1.67 7.36
N LYS A 33 -18.07 1.00 6.27
CA LYS A 33 -19.07 0.53 5.31
C LYS A 33 -19.84 -0.66 5.88
N ILE A 34 -21.16 -0.51 5.90
CA ILE A 34 -22.13 -1.54 6.26
C ILE A 34 -22.83 -2.01 4.99
N VAL A 35 -23.00 -3.33 4.87
CA VAL A 35 -23.61 -4.01 3.73
C VAL A 35 -24.91 -4.66 4.17
N LEU A 36 -25.95 -4.53 3.34
CA LEU A 36 -27.27 -5.15 3.55
C LEU A 36 -27.58 -6.13 2.42
N ILE A 37 -27.57 -7.43 2.71
CA ILE A 37 -27.88 -8.48 1.72
C ILE A 37 -28.98 -9.38 2.29
N GLN A 38 -30.14 -9.41 1.62
CA GLN A 38 -31.24 -10.36 1.93
C GLN A 38 -31.63 -10.42 3.42
N GLY A 39 -31.53 -9.30 4.14
CA GLY A 39 -31.86 -9.19 5.57
C GLY A 39 -30.67 -9.29 6.54
N LEU A 40 -29.50 -9.76 6.08
CA LEU A 40 -28.25 -9.70 6.85
C LEU A 40 -27.64 -8.30 6.78
N ILE A 41 -27.29 -7.74 7.93
CA ILE A 41 -26.66 -6.42 8.02
C ILE A 41 -25.29 -6.61 8.66
N PHE A 42 -24.22 -6.48 7.87
CA PHE A 42 -22.87 -6.74 8.37
C PHE A 42 -21.86 -5.68 7.93
N SER A 43 -20.81 -5.51 8.73
CA SER A 43 -19.68 -4.64 8.40
C SER A 43 -18.75 -5.31 7.40
N VAL A 44 -18.17 -4.54 6.48
CA VAL A 44 -17.16 -5.05 5.53
C VAL A 44 -15.94 -5.64 6.24
N ASN A 45 -15.64 -5.18 7.46
CA ASN A 45 -14.53 -5.70 8.28
C ASN A 45 -14.69 -7.20 8.53
N GLY A 46 -15.93 -7.69 8.63
CA GLY A 46 -16.24 -9.12 8.73
C GLY A 46 -15.78 -9.95 7.52
N LEU A 47 -15.56 -9.32 6.35
CA LEU A 47 -15.00 -9.97 5.15
C LEU A 47 -13.47 -9.80 5.06
N ILE A 48 -12.96 -8.59 5.29
CA ILE A 48 -11.55 -8.27 5.05
C ILE A 48 -10.64 -8.82 6.17
N CYS A 49 -11.06 -8.77 7.44
CA CYS A 49 -10.25 -9.25 8.56
C CYS A 49 -9.91 -10.75 8.45
N PRO A 50 -10.86 -11.66 8.11
CA PRO A 50 -10.55 -13.05 7.77
C PRO A 50 -9.59 -13.23 6.61
N LEU A 51 -9.67 -12.40 5.56
CA LEU A 51 -8.77 -12.47 4.41
C LEU A 51 -7.33 -12.14 4.83
N ILE A 52 -7.14 -11.12 5.67
CA ILE A 52 -5.82 -10.78 6.25
C ILE A 52 -5.29 -11.95 7.08
N ALA A 53 -6.13 -12.58 7.89
CA ALA A 53 -5.76 -13.77 8.66
C ALA A 53 -5.35 -14.95 7.77
N GLY A 54 -6.02 -15.14 6.62
CA GLY A 54 -5.67 -16.16 5.62
C GLY A 54 -4.31 -15.89 4.96
N LEU A 55 -4.04 -14.64 4.57
CA LEU A 55 -2.71 -14.25 4.05
C LEU A 55 -1.61 -14.42 5.11
N TYR A 56 -1.91 -14.09 6.36
CA TYR A 56 -1.02 -14.34 7.49
C TYR A 56 -0.76 -15.83 7.71
N LEU A 57 -1.78 -16.69 7.61
CA LEU A 57 -1.62 -18.14 7.69
C LEU A 57 -0.72 -18.70 6.59
N LEU A 58 -0.85 -18.19 5.36
CA LEU A 58 0.02 -18.54 4.25
C LEU A 58 1.47 -18.11 4.51
N ALA A 59 1.68 -16.93 5.11
CA ALA A 59 3.00 -16.46 5.51
C ALA A 59 3.61 -17.32 6.64
N LEU A 60 2.80 -17.74 7.62
CA LEU A 60 3.25 -18.65 8.68
C LEU A 60 3.72 -20.00 8.14
N ARG A 61 3.14 -20.47 7.03
CA ARG A 61 3.52 -21.73 6.37
C ARG A 61 4.74 -21.61 5.48
N ASN A 62 4.81 -20.54 4.68
CA ASN A 62 5.75 -20.46 3.55
C ASN A 62 7.03 -19.67 3.85
N CYS A 63 7.06 -18.89 4.95
CA CYS A 63 8.15 -17.99 5.28
C CYS A 63 8.91 -18.45 6.54
N LYS A 64 10.21 -18.13 6.61
CA LYS A 64 11.03 -18.34 7.81
C LYS A 64 10.54 -17.46 8.97
N ILE A 65 10.80 -17.83 10.22
CA ILE A 65 10.42 -17.03 11.41
C ILE A 65 10.93 -15.59 11.33
N LYS A 66 12.15 -15.38 10.81
CA LYS A 66 12.69 -14.03 10.57
C LYS A 66 11.84 -13.24 9.57
N GLU A 67 11.53 -13.84 8.42
CA GLU A 67 10.71 -13.24 7.38
C GLU A 67 9.30 -12.91 7.89
N GLN A 68 8.67 -13.81 8.66
CA GLN A 68 7.38 -13.56 9.30
C GLN A 68 7.40 -12.29 10.17
N ARG A 69 8.46 -12.12 10.98
CA ARG A 69 8.64 -10.90 11.78
C ARG A 69 8.85 -9.67 10.92
N HIS A 70 9.63 -9.77 9.85
CA HIS A 70 9.79 -8.65 8.92
C HIS A 70 8.47 -8.28 8.26
N MET A 71 7.63 -9.25 7.86
CA MET A 71 6.29 -8.97 7.34
C MET A 71 5.44 -8.21 8.35
N LEU A 72 5.41 -8.65 9.61
CA LEU A 72 4.66 -8.01 10.69
C LEU A 72 5.18 -6.60 11.03
N ASN A 73 6.50 -6.41 11.05
CA ASN A 73 7.11 -5.08 11.23
C ASN A 73 6.74 -4.15 10.06
N MET A 74 6.77 -4.68 8.84
CA MET A 74 6.43 -3.91 7.64
C MET A 74 4.97 -3.53 7.57
N SER A 75 4.06 -4.42 7.95
CA SER A 75 2.63 -4.10 8.00
C SER A 75 2.32 -3.06 9.08
N LEU A 76 2.94 -3.16 10.25
CA LEU A 76 2.77 -2.17 11.32
C LEU A 76 3.36 -0.81 10.90
N MET A 77 4.59 -0.78 10.35
CA MET A 77 5.19 0.44 9.81
C MET A 77 4.33 1.06 8.70
N THR A 78 3.74 0.23 7.84
CA THR A 78 2.82 0.67 6.78
C THR A 78 1.62 1.37 7.35
N LEU A 79 0.96 0.78 8.37
CA LEU A 79 -0.21 1.40 9.00
C LEU A 79 0.13 2.77 9.60
N TYR A 80 1.28 2.89 10.28
CA TYR A 80 1.75 4.17 10.81
C TYR A 80 2.06 5.20 9.72
N LEU A 81 2.81 4.81 8.69
CA LEU A 81 3.22 5.72 7.62
C LEU A 81 2.00 6.18 6.80
N TYR A 82 1.05 5.27 6.54
CA TYR A 82 -0.23 5.61 5.92
C TYR A 82 -1.04 6.59 6.77
N CYS A 83 -1.17 6.33 8.08
CA CYS A 83 -1.86 7.21 9.01
C CYS A 83 -1.24 8.62 9.05
N ILE A 84 0.08 8.71 9.24
CA ILE A 84 0.80 9.98 9.30
C ILE A 84 0.68 10.73 7.98
N GLY A 85 0.86 10.05 6.85
CA GLY A 85 0.79 10.67 5.53
C GLY A 85 -0.60 11.23 5.24
N VAL A 86 -1.65 10.44 5.49
CA VAL A 86 -3.04 10.89 5.34
C VAL A 86 -3.35 12.03 6.31
N TYR A 87 -2.96 11.94 7.58
CA TYR A 87 -3.14 13.01 8.57
C TYR A 87 -2.47 14.33 8.16
N VAL A 88 -1.22 14.29 7.67
CA VAL A 88 -0.52 15.48 7.18
C VAL A 88 -1.27 16.09 6.01
N LEU A 89 -1.71 15.29 5.03
CA LEU A 89 -2.44 15.79 3.86
C LEU A 89 -3.79 16.38 4.22
N ILE A 90 -4.43 15.85 5.27
CA ILE A 90 -5.74 16.29 5.73
C ILE A 90 -5.69 17.63 6.44
N ASN A 91 -4.59 17.92 7.14
CA ASN A 91 -4.46 19.18 7.88
C ASN A 91 -3.91 20.33 7.02
N LEU A 92 -3.63 20.08 5.74
CA LEU A 92 -3.25 21.14 4.82
C LEU A 92 -4.46 21.99 4.41
N PRO A 93 -4.30 23.33 4.29
CA PRO A 93 -5.38 24.23 3.92
C PRO A 93 -5.97 23.84 2.55
N ALA A 94 -7.26 23.55 2.54
CA ALA A 94 -8.01 23.25 1.32
C ALA A 94 -8.16 24.51 0.46
N ALA A 95 -8.26 24.33 -0.86
CA ALA A 95 -8.60 25.44 -1.75
C ALA A 95 -10.01 25.99 -1.45
N GLU A 96 -10.19 27.32 -1.51
CA GLU A 96 -11.38 28.05 -1.03
C GLU A 96 -12.73 27.59 -1.61
N TYR A 97 -12.73 26.87 -2.74
CA TYR A 97 -13.93 26.36 -3.41
C TYR A 97 -14.49 25.03 -2.84
N MET A 98 -13.90 24.45 -1.78
CA MET A 98 -14.29 23.15 -1.22
C MET A 98 -14.82 23.19 0.23
N HIS A 99 -14.96 24.36 0.84
CA HIS A 99 -15.32 24.47 2.26
C HIS A 99 -16.70 23.89 2.65
N ASP A 100 -17.65 23.79 1.71
CA ASP A 100 -19.06 23.53 2.03
C ASP A 100 -19.56 22.10 1.75
N ASN A 101 -18.68 21.15 1.40
CA ASN A 101 -19.15 19.81 1.06
C ASN A 101 -19.22 18.89 2.31
N PRO A 102 -20.42 18.45 2.74
CA PRO A 102 -20.62 17.67 3.98
C PRO A 102 -19.91 16.30 3.96
N VAL A 103 -19.56 15.79 2.77
CA VAL A 103 -18.73 14.60 2.59
C VAL A 103 -17.33 14.80 3.18
N TYR A 104 -16.82 16.04 3.19
CA TYR A 104 -15.50 16.36 3.74
C TYR A 104 -15.46 16.37 5.27
N GLN A 105 -16.57 16.64 5.97
CA GLN A 105 -16.57 16.60 7.43
C GLN A 105 -16.69 15.16 7.94
N ILE A 106 -17.62 14.38 7.38
CA ILE A 106 -17.89 13.01 7.83
C ILE A 106 -16.77 12.03 7.43
N ILE A 107 -16.14 12.19 6.26
CA ILE A 107 -15.05 11.28 5.87
C ILE A 107 -13.79 11.53 6.69
N PHE A 108 -13.52 12.77 7.12
CA PHE A 108 -12.21 13.19 7.62
C PHE A 108 -12.12 13.38 9.14
N GLU A 109 -13.21 13.66 9.85
CA GLU A 109 -13.19 13.73 11.33
C GLU A 109 -12.94 12.35 11.98
N ASP A 110 -13.49 11.27 11.40
CA ASP A 110 -13.35 9.93 11.98
C ASP A 110 -12.10 9.16 11.52
N ILE A 111 -11.26 9.75 10.66
CA ILE A 111 -10.06 9.11 10.12
C ILE A 111 -9.07 8.65 11.21
N PRO A 112 -8.74 9.49 12.21
CA PRO A 112 -7.90 9.06 13.33
C PRO A 112 -8.47 7.83 14.02
N LYS A 113 -9.80 7.78 14.23
CA LYS A 113 -10.48 6.65 14.86
C LYS A 113 -10.29 5.35 14.06
N LYS A 114 -10.43 5.41 12.73
CA LYS A 114 -10.18 4.25 11.83
C LYS A 114 -8.77 3.72 11.97
N PHE A 115 -7.79 4.62 12.04
CA PHE A 115 -6.38 4.25 12.15
C PHE A 115 -6.05 3.65 13.50
N PHE A 116 -6.50 4.27 14.60
CA PHE A 116 -6.26 3.74 15.94
C PHE A 116 -6.91 2.37 16.14
N ALA A 117 -8.14 2.18 15.65
CA ALA A 117 -8.82 0.90 15.75
C ALA A 117 -8.04 -0.22 15.04
N THR A 118 -7.76 -0.02 13.74
CA THR A 118 -7.07 -1.02 12.91
C THR A 118 -5.64 -1.30 13.37
N THR A 119 -4.88 -0.28 13.78
CA THR A 119 -3.49 -0.44 14.26
C THR A 119 -3.42 -1.20 15.58
N ILE A 120 -4.24 -0.84 16.57
CA ILE A 120 -4.27 -1.50 17.89
C ILE A 120 -4.77 -2.93 17.73
N ALA A 121 -5.85 -3.14 16.96
CA ALA A 121 -6.37 -4.47 16.68
C ALA A 121 -5.31 -5.35 16.00
N PHE A 122 -4.61 -4.84 14.97
CA PHE A 122 -3.57 -5.62 14.27
C PHE A 122 -2.40 -5.98 15.21
N ALA A 123 -1.98 -5.03 16.03
CA ALA A 123 -0.89 -5.22 16.99
C ALA A 123 -1.24 -6.28 18.05
N LEU A 124 -2.44 -6.23 18.62
CA LEU A 124 -2.89 -7.16 19.66
C LEU A 124 -3.22 -8.56 19.11
N SER A 125 -3.70 -8.64 17.87
CA SER A 125 -4.18 -9.91 17.29
C SER A 125 -3.12 -10.72 16.55
N PHE A 126 -2.18 -10.08 15.86
CA PHE A 126 -1.15 -10.78 15.09
C PHE A 126 0.25 -10.53 15.63
N TYR A 127 0.61 -9.28 15.88
CA TYR A 127 1.98 -8.90 16.20
C TYR A 127 2.43 -9.41 17.58
N LEU A 128 1.67 -9.13 18.63
CA LEU A 128 2.00 -9.51 20.00
C LEU A 128 1.93 -11.02 20.21
N PRO A 129 0.89 -11.76 19.75
CA PRO A 129 0.85 -13.21 19.85
C PRO A 129 2.01 -13.90 19.11
N HIS A 130 2.42 -13.40 17.94
CA HIS A 130 3.59 -13.95 17.23
C HIS A 130 4.88 -13.81 18.04
N LEU A 131 5.09 -12.65 18.68
CA LEU A 131 6.26 -12.42 19.52
C LEU A 131 6.29 -13.31 20.76
N LEU A 132 5.14 -13.57 21.38
CA LEU A 132 5.02 -14.46 22.54
C LEU A 132 5.28 -15.92 22.19
N VAL A 133 4.71 -16.40 21.07
CA VAL A 133 4.83 -17.82 20.66
C VAL A 133 6.21 -18.12 20.07
N TYR A 134 6.82 -17.16 19.38
CA TYR A 134 8.14 -17.33 18.76
C TYR A 134 9.12 -16.30 19.31
N PRO A 135 9.81 -16.58 20.44
CA PRO A 135 10.87 -15.72 20.95
C PRO A 135 12.13 -15.75 20.07
N LYS A 136 13.01 -14.75 20.21
CA LYS A 136 14.22 -14.58 19.36
C LYS A 136 15.17 -15.80 19.34
N SER A 137 15.10 -16.66 20.36
CA SER A 137 15.95 -17.85 20.53
C SER A 137 15.34 -19.16 19.98
N SER A 138 14.09 -19.13 19.50
CA SER A 138 13.42 -20.35 19.01
C SER A 138 14.07 -20.87 17.72
N LYS A 139 14.60 -22.10 17.77
CA LYS A 139 15.12 -22.85 16.62
C LYS A 139 14.08 -23.78 16.00
N SER A 140 12.96 -24.04 16.67
CA SER A 140 11.91 -24.93 16.16
C SER A 140 10.98 -24.19 15.20
N SER A 141 10.79 -24.75 14.02
CA SER A 141 9.77 -24.29 13.08
C SER A 141 8.37 -24.51 13.67
N PRO A 142 7.41 -23.62 13.36
CA PRO A 142 6.08 -23.72 13.92
C PRO A 142 5.36 -24.97 13.41
N THR A 143 4.71 -25.73 14.29
CA THR A 143 3.90 -26.87 13.85
C THR A 143 2.70 -26.36 13.04
N PRO A 144 2.25 -27.07 12.00
CA PRO A 144 1.18 -26.58 11.12
C PRO A 144 -0.14 -26.35 11.87
N LYS A 145 -0.41 -27.14 12.93
CA LYS A 145 -1.56 -26.96 13.80
C LYS A 145 -1.47 -25.67 14.62
N GLN A 146 -0.29 -25.33 15.15
CA GLN A 146 -0.07 -24.06 15.85
C GLN A 146 -0.21 -22.86 14.90
N CYS A 147 0.30 -22.94 13.66
CA CYS A 147 0.10 -21.88 12.66
C CYS A 147 -1.37 -21.59 12.41
N MET A 148 -2.16 -22.66 12.20
CA MET A 148 -3.60 -22.54 11.98
C MET A 148 -4.30 -21.92 13.18
N LEU A 149 -4.03 -22.41 14.39
CA LEU A 149 -4.63 -21.90 15.62
C LEU A 149 -4.29 -20.43 15.85
N LEU A 150 -3.03 -20.04 15.64
CA LEU A 150 -2.58 -18.66 15.76
C LEU A 150 -3.28 -17.73 14.75
N ALA A 151 -3.44 -18.17 13.49
CA ALA A 151 -4.10 -17.37 12.47
C ALA A 151 -5.61 -17.25 12.68
N VAL A 152 -6.29 -18.34 13.07
CA VAL A 152 -7.75 -18.31 13.30
C VAL A 152 -8.10 -17.49 14.54
N LEU A 153 -7.39 -17.69 15.66
CA LEU A 153 -7.59 -16.87 16.86
C LEU A 153 -7.20 -15.41 16.62
N GLY A 154 -6.10 -15.18 15.88
CA GLY A 154 -5.71 -13.85 15.42
C GLY A 154 -6.80 -13.19 14.58
N GLY A 155 -7.41 -13.91 13.63
CA GLY A 155 -8.49 -13.39 12.79
C GLY A 155 -9.76 -13.02 13.55
N ILE A 156 -10.22 -13.88 14.46
CA ILE A 156 -11.41 -13.62 15.29
C ILE A 156 -11.17 -12.42 16.21
N SER A 157 -10.01 -12.41 16.90
CA SER A 157 -9.66 -11.29 17.77
C SER A 157 -9.47 -9.98 16.99
N PHE A 158 -8.90 -10.04 15.79
CA PHE A 158 -8.66 -8.86 14.96
C PHE A 158 -9.98 -8.22 14.55
N PHE A 159 -10.92 -9.01 14.03
CA PHE A 159 -12.26 -8.55 13.71
C PHE A 159 -12.98 -7.99 14.95
N GLY A 160 -12.96 -8.71 16.07
CA GLY A 160 -13.66 -8.30 17.29
C GLY A 160 -13.15 -6.99 17.88
N LEU A 161 -11.83 -6.84 18.00
CA LEU A 161 -11.20 -5.62 18.51
C LEU A 161 -11.38 -4.44 17.55
N ASP A 162 -11.20 -4.66 16.25
CA ASP A 162 -11.34 -3.61 15.24
C ASP A 162 -12.79 -3.08 15.20
N TYR A 163 -13.79 -3.97 15.13
CA TYR A 163 -15.20 -3.58 15.15
C TYR A 163 -15.55 -2.85 16.44
N PHE A 164 -15.12 -3.37 17.60
CA PHE A 164 -15.41 -2.74 18.88
C PHE A 164 -14.83 -1.33 18.96
N LEU A 165 -13.56 -1.13 18.59
CA LEU A 165 -12.90 0.19 18.63
C LEU A 165 -13.50 1.18 17.61
N LEU A 166 -13.94 0.71 16.44
CA LEU A 166 -14.56 1.56 15.43
C LEU A 166 -15.94 2.06 15.87
N PHE A 167 -16.76 1.18 16.42
CA PHE A 167 -18.17 1.47 16.69
C PHE A 167 -18.47 1.77 18.17
N SER A 168 -17.50 1.64 19.08
CA SER A 168 -17.63 2.13 20.46
C SER A 168 -17.84 3.64 20.43
N GLY A 169 -19.02 4.10 20.87
CA GLY A 169 -19.39 5.52 20.96
C GLY A 169 -20.27 6.05 19.83
N THR A 170 -20.50 5.30 18.74
CA THR A 170 -21.47 5.68 17.70
C THR A 170 -22.82 5.02 17.99
N HIS A 171 -23.88 5.80 18.19
CA HIS A 171 -25.24 5.28 18.39
C HIS A 171 -25.80 4.66 17.09
N LEU A 172 -25.35 3.45 16.75
CA LEU A 172 -25.96 2.63 15.72
C LEU A 172 -27.24 2.01 16.28
N GLN A 173 -28.37 2.24 15.61
CA GLN A 173 -29.70 1.73 16.01
C GLN A 173 -29.77 0.19 16.11
N SER A 174 -28.76 -0.54 15.61
CA SER A 174 -28.70 -2.01 15.62
C SER A 174 -27.29 -2.58 15.85
N PHE A 175 -26.47 -1.95 16.71
CA PHE A 175 -25.07 -2.36 16.96
C PHE A 175 -24.88 -3.87 17.23
N ASN A 176 -25.71 -4.46 18.10
CA ASN A 176 -25.59 -5.86 18.50
C ASN A 176 -25.89 -6.83 17.35
N LEU A 177 -26.92 -6.52 16.54
CA LEU A 177 -27.28 -7.33 15.38
C LEU A 177 -26.16 -7.31 14.34
N ILE A 178 -25.64 -6.11 14.03
CA ILE A 178 -24.55 -5.95 13.06
C ILE A 178 -23.31 -6.70 13.51
N PHE A 179 -22.98 -6.64 14.82
CA PHE A 179 -21.84 -7.36 15.37
C PHE A 179 -22.00 -8.87 15.23
N ILE A 180 -23.16 -9.43 15.58
CA ILE A 180 -23.42 -10.87 15.51
C ILE A 180 -23.38 -11.36 14.06
N ASP A 181 -24.04 -10.67 13.14
CA ASP A 181 -24.07 -11.01 11.71
C ASP A 181 -22.65 -10.98 11.12
N SER A 182 -21.87 -9.93 11.43
CA SER A 182 -20.49 -9.82 10.94
C SER A 182 -19.54 -10.82 11.60
N LEU A 183 -19.70 -11.15 12.87
CA LEU A 183 -18.95 -12.21 13.55
C LEU A 183 -19.26 -13.60 12.96
N MET A 184 -20.53 -13.87 12.64
CA MET A 184 -20.96 -15.11 12.00
C MET A 184 -20.29 -15.26 10.63
N ILE A 185 -20.30 -14.21 9.80
CA ILE A 185 -19.64 -14.22 8.50
C ILE A 185 -18.12 -14.38 8.65
N ALA A 186 -17.51 -13.64 9.57
CA ALA A 186 -16.06 -13.69 9.79
C ALA A 186 -15.60 -15.09 10.23
N SER A 187 -16.32 -15.69 11.19
CA SER A 187 -16.04 -17.04 11.68
C SER A 187 -16.23 -18.10 10.59
N LEU A 188 -17.26 -17.98 9.73
CA LEU A 188 -17.48 -18.88 8.61
C LEU A 188 -16.33 -18.83 7.60
N ILE A 189 -15.87 -17.63 7.23
CA ILE A 189 -14.73 -17.47 6.31
C ILE A 189 -13.44 -18.02 6.93
N LEU A 190 -13.18 -17.74 8.21
CA LEU A 190 -12.02 -18.28 8.92
C LEU A 190 -12.04 -19.80 9.01
N LEU A 191 -13.22 -20.39 9.24
CA LEU A 191 -13.41 -21.84 9.25
C LEU A 191 -13.09 -22.43 7.87
N LEU A 192 -13.63 -21.85 6.80
CA LEU A 192 -13.33 -22.30 5.43
C LEU A 192 -11.83 -22.23 5.12
N ILE A 193 -11.16 -21.13 5.50
CA ILE A 193 -9.70 -20.97 5.35
C ILE A 193 -8.95 -22.05 6.14
N GLY A 194 -9.36 -22.32 7.38
CA GLY A 194 -8.74 -23.34 8.23
C GLY A 194 -8.90 -24.76 7.68
N VAL A 195 -10.12 -25.12 7.22
CA VAL A 195 -10.40 -26.42 6.60
C VAL A 195 -9.61 -26.57 5.28
N PHE A 196 -9.59 -25.54 4.45
CA PHE A 196 -8.80 -25.54 3.21
C PHE A 196 -7.30 -25.70 3.49
N TYR A 197 -6.79 -25.05 4.53
CA TYR A 197 -5.40 -25.20 4.94
C TYR A 197 -5.06 -26.62 5.39
N LEU A 198 -5.91 -27.23 6.22
CA LEU A 198 -5.72 -28.60 6.71
C LEU A 198 -5.80 -29.63 5.58
N THR A 199 -6.76 -29.48 4.66
CA THR A 199 -6.89 -30.35 3.49
C THR A 199 -5.67 -30.25 2.57
N LEU A 200 -5.14 -29.04 2.34
CA LEU A 200 -3.86 -28.85 1.62
C LEU A 200 -2.67 -29.47 2.36
N LEU A 201 -2.65 -29.43 3.69
CA LEU A 201 -1.60 -30.06 4.49
C LEU A 201 -1.64 -31.59 4.36
N LEU A 202 -2.84 -32.18 4.39
CA LEU A 202 -3.05 -33.62 4.21
C LEU A 202 -2.54 -34.09 2.84
N LYS A 203 -2.74 -33.28 1.80
CA LYS A 203 -2.34 -33.60 0.42
C LYS A 203 -0.84 -33.40 0.15
N HIS A 204 -0.15 -32.52 0.89
CA HIS A 204 1.27 -32.18 0.67
C HIS A 204 2.07 -32.28 1.98
N GLN A 205 2.13 -33.48 2.57
CA GLN A 205 2.85 -33.73 3.83
C GLN A 205 4.37 -33.47 3.75
N ASN A 206 4.98 -33.48 2.56
CA ASN A 206 6.43 -33.47 2.38
C ASN A 206 6.94 -32.37 1.42
N LEU A 207 6.70 -31.09 1.73
CA LEU A 207 7.58 -30.04 1.21
C LEU A 207 8.46 -29.53 2.34
N PHE A 208 9.49 -30.32 2.64
CA PHE A 208 10.61 -29.91 3.48
C PHE A 208 11.49 -28.98 2.65
N PHE A 209 11.40 -27.67 2.90
CA PHE A 209 12.30 -26.71 2.27
C PHE A 209 13.64 -26.74 3.02
N PRO A 210 14.75 -27.08 2.34
CA PRO A 210 16.04 -27.16 3.01
C PRO A 210 16.45 -25.78 3.52
N ASP A 211 17.01 -25.77 4.73
CA ASP A 211 17.59 -24.58 5.34
C ASP A 211 18.83 -24.17 4.55
N ARG A 212 18.64 -23.29 3.56
CA ARG A 212 19.72 -22.66 2.81
C ARG A 212 19.88 -21.22 3.26
N GLY A 213 21.10 -20.90 3.69
CA GLY A 213 21.68 -19.56 3.78
C GLY A 213 21.11 -18.61 4.83
N ARG A 214 22.01 -17.93 5.57
CA ARG A 214 21.70 -16.63 6.18
C ARG A 214 21.52 -15.61 5.04
N GLU A 215 20.38 -15.61 4.38
CA GLU A 215 20.02 -14.47 3.53
C GLU A 215 19.61 -13.34 4.47
N GLU A 216 20.45 -12.29 4.57
CA GLU A 216 20.01 -11.02 5.11
C GLU A 216 18.83 -10.54 4.26
N LEU A 217 17.66 -10.34 4.87
CA LEU A 217 16.51 -9.84 4.12
C LEU A 217 16.89 -8.49 3.50
N PRO A 218 16.86 -8.37 2.16
CA PRO A 218 17.50 -7.24 1.51
C PRO A 218 16.68 -5.97 1.73
N LEU A 219 17.37 -4.85 2.04
CA LEU A 219 16.85 -3.47 2.06
C LEU A 219 15.90 -3.15 0.90
N TYR A 220 16.11 -3.82 -0.24
CA TYR A 220 15.23 -3.87 -1.39
C TYR A 220 13.73 -4.05 -1.07
N HIS A 221 13.37 -5.03 -0.23
CA HIS A 221 11.96 -5.29 0.08
C HIS A 221 11.34 -4.15 0.89
N TYR A 222 12.13 -3.53 1.78
CA TYR A 222 11.71 -2.36 2.54
C TYR A 222 11.41 -1.16 1.62
N PHE A 223 12.28 -0.90 0.65
CA PHE A 223 12.07 0.16 -0.34
C PHE A 223 10.79 -0.06 -1.16
N ILE A 224 10.53 -1.29 -1.61
CA ILE A 224 9.30 -1.61 -2.36
C ILE A 224 8.07 -1.34 -1.52
N CYS A 225 8.03 -1.84 -0.29
CA CYS A 225 6.88 -1.65 0.57
C CYS A 225 6.65 -0.16 0.87
N ILE A 226 7.71 0.61 1.19
CA ILE A 226 7.59 2.07 1.41
C ILE A 226 7.03 2.76 0.17
N ALA A 227 7.53 2.42 -1.03
CA ALA A 227 7.01 2.96 -2.29
C ALA A 227 5.52 2.62 -2.49
N ILE A 228 5.09 1.40 -2.13
CA ILE A 228 3.67 1.00 -2.18
C ILE A 228 2.83 1.82 -1.20
N VAL A 229 3.28 1.97 0.06
CA VAL A 229 2.53 2.74 1.06
C VAL A 229 2.36 4.18 0.61
N VAL A 230 3.46 4.81 0.17
CA VAL A 230 3.44 6.19 -0.31
C VAL A 230 2.50 6.33 -1.52
N MET A 231 2.55 5.40 -2.47
CA MET A 231 1.64 5.40 -3.61
C MET A 231 0.17 5.28 -3.17
N LEU A 232 -0.14 4.41 -2.21
CA LEU A 232 -1.50 4.26 -1.67
C LEU A 232 -1.97 5.50 -0.89
N ILE A 233 -1.07 6.20 -0.18
CA ILE A 233 -1.37 7.50 0.44
C ILE A 233 -1.73 8.53 -0.64
N CYS A 234 -0.93 8.60 -1.71
CA CYS A 234 -1.20 9.49 -2.84
C CYS A 234 -2.57 9.20 -3.46
N LEU A 235 -2.90 7.92 -3.65
CA LEU A 235 -4.19 7.49 -4.20
C LEU A 235 -5.38 7.89 -3.30
N ALA A 236 -5.22 7.80 -1.97
CA ALA A 236 -6.25 8.20 -1.03
C ALA A 236 -6.56 9.70 -1.07
N CYS A 237 -5.58 10.54 -1.43
CA CYS A 237 -5.70 12.00 -1.43
C CYS A 237 -5.66 12.63 -2.84
N GLU A 238 -5.85 11.84 -3.90
CA GLU A 238 -5.72 12.26 -5.29
C GLU A 238 -6.67 13.40 -5.67
N TYR A 239 -7.92 13.32 -5.20
CA TYR A 239 -8.97 14.32 -5.45
C TYR A 239 -8.90 15.55 -4.54
N ARG A 240 -8.01 15.56 -3.54
CA ARG A 240 -7.87 16.68 -2.63
C ARG A 240 -6.93 17.72 -3.24
N ILE A 241 -7.40 18.96 -3.33
CA ILE A 241 -6.63 20.09 -3.84
C ILE A 241 -6.28 21.02 -2.67
N VAL A 242 -5.01 21.34 -2.55
CA VAL A 242 -4.40 22.11 -1.46
C VAL A 242 -3.73 23.35 -2.02
N THR A 243 -3.78 24.44 -1.24
CA THR A 243 -3.07 25.69 -1.56
C THR A 243 -1.90 25.89 -0.59
N ILE A 244 -0.66 25.92 -1.07
CA ILE A 244 0.52 25.96 -0.17
C ILE A 244 1.01 27.39 0.08
N ILE A 245 1.07 28.22 -0.97
CA ILE A 245 1.66 29.57 -0.89
C ILE A 245 0.65 30.59 -1.41
N ASN A 246 0.16 31.45 -0.52
CA ASN A 246 -0.59 32.68 -0.81
C ASN A 246 -1.70 32.54 -1.86
N LYS A 247 -2.48 31.44 -1.84
CA LYS A 247 -3.61 31.15 -2.76
C LYS A 247 -3.26 30.95 -4.25
N TYR A 248 -2.04 31.28 -4.71
CA TYR A 248 -1.67 31.18 -6.13
C TYR A 248 -1.16 29.79 -6.53
N MET A 249 -0.51 29.06 -5.61
CA MET A 249 0.01 27.71 -5.89
C MET A 249 -1.00 26.64 -5.47
N VAL A 250 -1.88 26.29 -6.41
CA VAL A 250 -2.86 25.20 -6.29
C VAL A 250 -2.20 23.89 -6.71
N LEU A 251 -2.18 22.91 -5.81
CA LEU A 251 -1.57 21.60 -6.01
C LEU A 251 -2.54 20.50 -5.59
N SER A 252 -2.49 19.34 -6.23
CA SER A 252 -3.15 18.15 -5.66
C SER A 252 -2.33 17.64 -4.48
N ALA A 253 -3.01 17.24 -3.40
CA ALA A 253 -2.39 16.74 -2.18
C ALA A 253 -1.51 15.50 -2.45
N SER A 254 -1.93 14.63 -3.38
CA SER A 254 -1.16 13.45 -3.79
C SER A 254 0.21 13.81 -4.38
N SER A 255 0.34 14.99 -4.99
CA SER A 255 1.57 15.43 -5.62
C SER A 255 2.71 15.68 -4.62
N LEU A 256 2.40 15.90 -3.34
CA LEU A 256 3.38 16.19 -2.30
C LEU A 256 4.30 15.02 -2.00
N PHE A 257 3.72 13.82 -1.85
CA PHE A 257 4.46 12.61 -1.52
C PHE A 257 4.90 11.81 -2.74
N PHE A 258 4.30 12.05 -3.90
CA PHE A 258 4.64 11.36 -5.15
C PHE A 258 6.16 11.38 -5.51
N PRO A 259 6.92 12.48 -5.32
CA PRO A 259 8.36 12.51 -5.55
C PRO A 259 9.13 11.41 -4.80
N ILE A 260 8.69 11.02 -3.60
CA ILE A 260 9.35 9.98 -2.80
C ILE A 260 9.33 8.64 -3.55
N THR A 261 8.21 8.27 -4.18
CA THR A 261 8.09 7.03 -4.95
C THR A 261 9.02 7.05 -6.18
N LEU A 262 9.15 8.19 -6.86
CA LEU A 262 10.09 8.36 -7.98
C LEU A 262 11.56 8.27 -7.53
N VAL A 263 11.90 8.87 -6.39
CA VAL A 263 13.24 8.79 -5.79
C VAL A 263 13.59 7.32 -5.50
N ILE A 264 12.68 6.56 -4.89
CA ILE A 264 12.88 5.14 -4.60
C ILE A 264 13.06 4.32 -5.90
N SER A 265 12.22 4.55 -6.91
CA SER A 265 12.35 3.91 -8.22
C SER A 265 13.72 4.18 -8.87
N THR A 266 14.18 5.43 -8.80
CA THR A 266 15.48 5.85 -9.35
C THR A 266 16.65 5.18 -8.60
N ILE A 267 16.64 5.21 -7.26
CA ILE A 267 17.65 4.54 -6.42
C ILE A 267 17.72 3.04 -6.75
N LEU A 268 16.56 2.39 -6.89
CA LEU A 268 16.49 0.97 -7.21
C LEU A 268 17.04 0.66 -8.62
N GLY A 269 16.71 1.49 -9.61
CA GLY A 269 17.23 1.36 -10.97
C GLY A 269 18.74 1.59 -11.07
N GLU A 270 19.28 2.51 -10.27
CA GLU A 270 20.72 2.80 -10.24
C GLU A 270 21.52 1.70 -9.52
N LEU A 271 21.06 1.23 -8.35
CA LEU A 271 21.77 0.26 -7.51
C LEU A 271 21.61 -1.21 -7.93
N TRP A 272 20.42 -1.58 -8.41
CA TRP A 272 20.08 -2.97 -8.77
C TRP A 272 19.73 -3.15 -10.26
N GLY A 273 19.75 -2.08 -11.05
CA GLY A 273 19.61 -2.14 -12.50
C GLY A 273 18.16 -2.12 -13.01
N TYR A 274 18.04 -2.12 -14.34
CA TYR A 274 16.77 -1.93 -15.07
C TYR A 274 15.71 -2.99 -14.77
N ARG A 275 16.09 -4.27 -14.75
CA ARG A 275 15.15 -5.39 -14.51
C ARG A 275 14.46 -5.26 -13.15
N VAL A 276 15.18 -4.80 -12.14
CA VAL A 276 14.65 -4.62 -10.78
C VAL A 276 13.74 -3.41 -10.70
N ASN A 277 14.09 -2.30 -11.36
CA ASN A 277 13.22 -1.13 -11.46
C ASN A 277 11.91 -1.46 -12.18
N LEU A 278 11.97 -2.13 -13.34
CA LEU A 278 10.76 -2.61 -14.03
C LEU A 278 9.89 -3.50 -13.15
N LYS A 279 10.50 -4.42 -12.39
CA LYS A 279 9.76 -5.28 -11.47
C LYS A 279 9.04 -4.46 -10.40
N LEU A 280 9.67 -3.43 -9.83
CA LEU A 280 9.00 -2.51 -8.92
C LEU A 280 7.82 -1.82 -9.61
N CYS A 281 8.02 -1.31 -10.83
CA CYS A 281 6.96 -0.62 -11.57
C CYS A 281 5.74 -1.52 -11.77
N LEU A 282 5.96 -2.77 -12.18
CA LEU A 282 4.90 -3.77 -12.33
C LEU A 282 4.22 -4.10 -10.99
N ILE A 283 4.97 -4.19 -9.89
CA ILE A 283 4.39 -4.41 -8.56
C ILE A 283 3.52 -3.22 -8.15
N LEU A 284 3.96 -1.97 -8.36
CA LEU A 284 3.16 -0.78 -8.05
C LEU A 284 1.86 -0.75 -8.86
N ILE A 285 1.94 -0.99 -10.17
CA ILE A 285 0.77 -1.01 -11.06
C ILE A 285 -0.19 -2.13 -10.64
N ALA A 286 0.31 -3.35 -10.42
CA ALA A 286 -0.52 -4.47 -9.99
C ALA A 286 -1.17 -4.19 -8.63
N THR A 287 -0.41 -3.64 -7.68
CA THR A 287 -0.91 -3.28 -6.35
C THR A 287 -2.03 -2.25 -6.46
N GLN A 288 -1.81 -1.16 -7.20
CA GLN A 288 -2.81 -0.12 -7.37
C GLN A 288 -4.07 -0.65 -8.03
N PHE A 289 -3.92 -1.41 -9.12
CA PHE A 289 -5.04 -2.03 -9.82
C PHE A 289 -5.83 -2.96 -8.90
N THR A 290 -5.16 -3.84 -8.14
CA THR A 290 -5.84 -4.73 -7.19
C THR A 290 -6.57 -3.95 -6.10
N PHE A 291 -5.96 -2.88 -5.58
CA PHE A 291 -6.59 -2.04 -4.56
C PHE A 291 -7.85 -1.34 -5.11
N ASP A 292 -7.78 -0.76 -6.31
CA ASP A 292 -8.90 -0.09 -6.94
C ASP A 292 -10.05 -1.04 -7.29
N VAL A 293 -9.75 -2.23 -7.83
CA VAL A 293 -10.76 -3.26 -8.14
C VAL A 293 -11.45 -3.74 -6.87
N LEU A 294 -10.69 -4.02 -5.80
CA LEU A 294 -11.27 -4.44 -4.51
C LEU A 294 -12.13 -3.32 -3.91
N LEU A 295 -11.65 -2.08 -3.94
CA LEU A 295 -12.40 -0.94 -3.44
C LEU A 295 -13.69 -0.74 -4.24
N MET A 296 -13.65 -0.79 -5.56
CA MET A 296 -14.83 -0.70 -6.43
C MET A 296 -15.82 -1.84 -6.17
N GLY A 297 -15.34 -3.08 -6.03
CA GLY A 297 -16.17 -4.24 -5.71
C GLY A 297 -16.88 -4.08 -4.37
N ILE A 298 -16.19 -3.55 -3.36
CA ILE A 298 -16.82 -3.29 -2.07
C ILE A 298 -17.79 -2.10 -2.14
N VAL A 299 -17.44 -1.02 -2.84
CA VAL A 299 -18.33 0.13 -3.05
C VAL A 299 -19.63 -0.30 -3.76
N ALA A 300 -19.57 -1.25 -4.70
CA ALA A 300 -20.74 -1.77 -5.40
C ALA A 300 -21.73 -2.53 -4.50
N LEU A 301 -21.30 -3.00 -3.31
CA LEU A 301 -22.19 -3.71 -2.40
C LEU A 301 -23.31 -2.79 -1.87
N PRO A 302 -24.55 -3.31 -1.79
CA PRO A 302 -25.71 -2.55 -1.33
C PRO A 302 -25.50 -2.03 0.08
N SER A 303 -25.58 -0.72 0.24
CA SER A 303 -25.57 -0.05 1.54
C SER A 303 -27.01 0.21 2.00
N PRO A 304 -27.27 0.24 3.31
CA PRO A 304 -28.59 0.58 3.82
C PRO A 304 -28.97 2.03 3.49
N THR A 305 -30.27 2.31 3.38
CA THR A 305 -30.83 3.61 2.97
C THR A 305 -30.40 4.77 3.87
N PHE A 306 -30.07 4.51 5.14
CA PHE A 306 -29.59 5.50 6.10
C PHE A 306 -28.10 5.86 5.96
N PHE A 307 -27.31 5.16 5.12
CA PHE A 307 -25.87 5.39 4.96
C PHE A 307 -25.39 5.14 3.50
N ASN A 308 -25.99 5.85 2.54
CA ASN A 308 -25.75 5.61 1.11
C ASN A 308 -24.75 6.60 0.49
N LEU A 309 -23.45 6.24 0.50
CA LEU A 309 -22.38 6.97 -0.18
C LEU A 309 -22.06 6.42 -1.60
N ASN A 310 -22.74 5.34 -2.02
CA ASN A 310 -22.42 4.59 -3.23
C ASN A 310 -22.48 5.41 -4.55
N PRO A 311 -23.43 6.33 -4.80
CA PRO A 311 -23.49 7.02 -6.08
C PRO A 311 -22.28 7.95 -6.33
N PHE A 312 -21.73 8.58 -5.29
CA PHE A 312 -20.56 9.44 -5.39
C PHE A 312 -19.27 8.64 -5.64
N TYR A 313 -19.07 7.55 -4.90
CA TYR A 313 -17.90 6.70 -5.09
C TYR A 313 -17.90 6.07 -6.48
N ASN A 314 -19.06 5.64 -7.00
CA ASN A 314 -19.13 5.05 -8.34
C ASN A 314 -18.71 6.03 -9.45
N TYR A 315 -19.09 7.31 -9.34
CA TYR A 315 -18.70 8.32 -10.33
C TYR A 315 -17.18 8.60 -10.33
N ILE A 316 -16.60 8.70 -9.13
CA ILE A 316 -15.18 9.03 -8.93
C ILE A 316 -14.28 7.82 -9.26
N MET A 317 -14.64 6.62 -8.78
CA MET A 317 -13.82 5.42 -8.98
C MET A 317 -13.76 4.96 -10.44
N LEU A 318 -14.82 5.16 -11.22
CA LEU A 318 -14.87 4.69 -12.61
C LEU A 318 -13.85 5.43 -13.50
N LYS A 319 -13.62 6.72 -13.25
CA LYS A 319 -12.57 7.50 -13.92
C LYS A 319 -11.19 7.26 -13.32
N ARG A 320 -11.12 7.02 -12.00
CA ARG A 320 -9.85 6.83 -11.28
C ARG A 320 -9.08 5.61 -11.76
N LEU A 321 -9.74 4.45 -11.82
CA LEU A 321 -9.10 3.16 -12.10
C LEU A 321 -8.31 3.13 -13.43
N PRO A 322 -8.89 3.54 -14.59
CA PRO A 322 -8.13 3.58 -15.83
C PRO A 322 -7.07 4.68 -15.82
N THR A 323 -7.36 5.84 -15.23
CA THR A 323 -6.42 6.97 -15.20
C THR A 323 -5.16 6.61 -14.42
N ALA A 324 -5.30 6.28 -13.14
CA ALA A 324 -4.16 6.05 -12.27
C ALA A 324 -3.30 4.89 -12.76
N SER A 325 -3.90 3.83 -13.32
CA SER A 325 -3.15 2.68 -13.84
C SER A 325 -2.37 3.01 -15.11
N LEU A 326 -2.96 3.76 -16.04
CA LEU A 326 -2.29 4.26 -17.25
C LEU A 326 -1.18 5.25 -16.90
N THR A 327 -1.43 6.18 -15.98
CA THR A 327 -0.45 7.17 -15.53
C THR A 327 0.78 6.47 -14.93
N LEU A 328 0.58 5.51 -14.03
CA LEU A 328 1.69 4.74 -13.46
C LEU A 328 2.44 3.93 -14.53
N PHE A 329 1.70 3.28 -15.44
CA PHE A 329 2.29 2.50 -16.52
C PHE A 329 3.20 3.36 -17.39
N ILE A 330 2.71 4.47 -17.91
CA ILE A 330 3.46 5.33 -18.84
C ILE A 330 4.58 6.07 -18.11
N GLY A 331 4.30 6.64 -16.92
CA GLY A 331 5.28 7.37 -16.14
C GLY A 331 6.47 6.51 -15.69
N PHE A 332 6.21 5.46 -14.90
CA PHE A 332 7.30 4.70 -14.29
C PHE A 332 8.07 3.83 -15.31
N ILE A 333 7.39 3.27 -16.32
CA ILE A 333 8.08 2.48 -17.36
C ILE A 333 8.92 3.40 -18.25
N SER A 334 8.41 4.59 -18.62
CA SER A 334 9.22 5.55 -19.38
C SER A 334 10.46 5.99 -18.61
N ASN A 335 10.33 6.26 -17.30
CA ASN A 335 11.47 6.57 -16.45
C ASN A 335 12.51 5.44 -16.45
N ALA A 336 12.07 4.20 -16.24
CA ALA A 336 12.97 3.04 -16.21
C ALA A 336 13.66 2.82 -17.56
N MET A 337 12.93 2.95 -18.68
CA MET A 337 13.46 2.80 -20.04
C MET A 337 14.46 3.91 -20.38
N LEU A 338 14.14 5.16 -20.10
CA LEU A 338 15.03 6.30 -20.34
C LEU A 338 16.31 6.19 -19.52
N LEU A 339 16.20 5.80 -18.25
CA LEU A 339 17.36 5.60 -17.39
C LEU A 339 18.28 4.50 -17.95
N HIS A 340 17.71 3.40 -18.46
CA HIS A 340 18.48 2.33 -19.08
C HIS A 340 19.12 2.77 -20.41
N TYR A 341 18.39 3.48 -21.25
CA TYR A 341 18.87 3.98 -22.54
C TYR A 341 20.00 4.98 -22.39
N LEU A 342 19.83 5.98 -21.51
CA LEU A 342 20.85 7.00 -21.23
C LEU A 342 22.10 6.41 -20.57
N LYS A 343 21.99 5.26 -19.89
CA LYS A 343 23.14 4.53 -19.33
C LYS A 343 23.98 3.81 -20.39
N HIS A 344 23.37 3.39 -21.49
CA HIS A 344 24.05 2.68 -22.60
C HIS A 344 24.28 3.57 -23.83
N SER A 345 23.87 4.83 -23.78
CA SER A 345 24.07 5.77 -24.87
C SER A 345 25.56 6.09 -25.03
N LYS A 346 25.99 6.26 -26.29
CA LYS A 346 27.38 6.60 -26.67
C LYS A 346 27.85 7.97 -26.13
N TRP A 347 26.95 8.76 -25.57
CA TRP A 347 27.18 10.16 -25.19
C TRP A 347 27.80 10.34 -23.79
N ASN A 348 28.18 9.26 -23.08
CA ASN A 348 28.87 9.30 -21.78
C ASN A 348 28.28 10.32 -20.78
N PHE A 349 26.96 10.45 -20.74
CA PHE A 349 26.29 11.37 -19.83
C PHE A 349 26.61 11.06 -18.36
N HIS A 350 26.98 12.10 -17.60
CA HIS A 350 27.19 11.97 -16.16
C HIS A 350 25.91 11.49 -15.45
N ARG A 351 26.09 10.69 -14.38
CA ARG A 351 25.01 10.15 -13.54
C ARG A 351 23.92 11.18 -13.16
N PRO A 352 24.24 12.40 -12.67
CA PRO A 352 23.22 13.42 -12.34
C PRO A 352 22.38 13.86 -13.55
N LEU A 353 23.01 14.12 -14.70
CA LEU A 353 22.33 14.60 -15.90
C LEU A 353 21.35 13.56 -16.42
N ARG A 354 21.76 12.28 -16.42
CA ARG A 354 20.89 11.17 -16.80
C ARG A 354 19.64 11.09 -15.93
N ILE A 355 19.80 11.18 -14.61
CA ILE A 355 18.68 11.11 -13.66
C ILE A 355 17.73 12.28 -13.86
N LEU A 356 18.27 13.49 -14.07
CA LEU A 356 17.48 14.70 -14.27
C LEU A 356 16.65 14.62 -15.57
N ILE A 357 17.25 14.20 -16.69
CA ILE A 357 16.56 14.05 -17.97
C ILE A 357 15.45 12.99 -17.88
N ALA A 358 15.72 11.83 -17.26
CA ALA A 358 14.74 10.77 -17.10
C ALA A 358 13.55 11.21 -16.23
N ASN A 359 13.82 11.84 -15.08
CA ASN A 359 12.79 12.37 -14.19
C ASN A 359 11.99 13.49 -14.85
N PHE A 360 12.62 14.37 -15.63
CA PHE A 360 11.94 15.46 -16.33
C PHE A 360 10.93 14.92 -17.35
N CYS A 361 11.35 14.00 -18.21
CA CYS A 361 10.48 13.39 -19.21
C CYS A 361 9.35 12.59 -18.56
N SER A 362 9.68 11.73 -17.58
CA SER A 362 8.70 10.93 -16.85
C SER A 362 7.67 11.80 -16.11
N THR A 363 8.10 12.86 -15.43
CA THR A 363 7.21 13.74 -14.66
C THR A 363 6.28 14.51 -15.59
N SER A 364 6.79 14.96 -16.75
CA SER A 364 5.99 15.65 -17.76
C SER A 364 4.87 14.76 -18.30
N LEU A 365 5.22 13.53 -18.73
CA LEU A 365 4.24 12.56 -19.22
C LEU A 365 3.22 12.21 -18.14
N LEU A 366 3.69 11.98 -16.91
CA LEU A 366 2.83 11.65 -15.79
C LEU A 366 1.82 12.78 -15.50
N CYS A 367 2.28 14.03 -15.35
CA CYS A 367 1.37 15.14 -15.08
C CYS A 367 0.38 15.41 -16.22
N LEU A 368 0.80 15.28 -17.47
CA LEU A 368 -0.10 15.49 -18.60
C LEU A 368 -1.22 14.45 -18.62
N ILE A 369 -0.90 13.18 -18.43
CA ILE A 369 -1.87 12.08 -18.53
C ILE A 369 -2.79 12.05 -17.31
N ASP A 370 -2.23 12.20 -16.12
CA ASP A 370 -2.97 12.07 -14.86
C ASP A 370 -4.09 13.11 -14.75
N TYR A 371 -3.71 14.38 -14.83
CA TYR A 371 -4.65 15.48 -14.58
C TYR A 371 -5.61 15.69 -15.76
N SER A 372 -5.20 15.38 -16.99
CA SER A 372 -6.11 15.48 -18.15
C SER A 372 -7.21 14.43 -18.10
N LEU A 373 -6.89 13.19 -17.71
CA LEU A 373 -7.88 12.11 -17.62
C LEU A 373 -8.72 12.22 -16.34
N LEU A 374 -8.11 12.58 -15.21
CA LEU A 374 -8.79 12.60 -13.91
C LEU A 374 -9.77 13.77 -13.80
N PHE A 375 -9.35 14.97 -14.23
CA PHE A 375 -10.17 16.19 -14.15
C PHE A 375 -10.88 16.52 -15.46
N GLY A 376 -10.63 15.75 -16.53
CA GLY A 376 -11.29 15.86 -17.82
C GLY A 376 -12.82 15.82 -17.70
N GLY A 377 -13.46 16.93 -18.11
CA GLY A 377 -14.91 17.10 -18.04
C GLY A 377 -15.47 17.38 -16.65
N ILE A 378 -14.63 17.65 -15.64
CA ILE A 378 -15.04 18.08 -14.29
C ILE A 378 -14.75 19.56 -14.08
N TYR A 379 -13.55 20.01 -14.44
CA TYR A 379 -13.11 21.40 -14.31
C TYR A 379 -12.88 22.04 -15.70
N PRO A 380 -12.97 23.39 -15.80
CA PRO A 380 -12.62 24.09 -17.04
C PRO A 380 -11.14 23.90 -17.39
N TYR A 381 -10.83 23.87 -18.69
CA TYR A 381 -9.49 23.59 -19.21
C TYR A 381 -8.41 24.52 -18.64
N ASP A 382 -8.73 25.79 -18.43
CA ASP A 382 -7.78 26.78 -17.88
C ASP A 382 -7.30 26.41 -16.47
N GLN A 383 -8.21 25.90 -15.63
CA GLN A 383 -7.87 25.47 -14.26
C GLN A 383 -7.03 24.19 -14.29
N ILE A 384 -7.33 23.26 -15.19
CA ILE A 384 -6.57 22.01 -15.35
C ILE A 384 -5.14 22.31 -15.79
N ILE A 385 -4.96 23.20 -16.77
CA ILE A 385 -3.62 23.57 -17.28
C ILE A 385 -2.79 24.24 -16.17
N ASN A 386 -3.39 25.16 -15.41
CA ASN A 386 -2.71 25.80 -14.28
C ASN A 386 -2.32 24.79 -13.20
N LEU A 387 -3.22 23.86 -12.86
CA LEU A 387 -2.95 22.77 -11.90
C LEU A 387 -1.80 21.88 -12.39
N VAL A 388 -1.80 21.47 -13.66
CA VAL A 388 -0.73 20.68 -14.29
C VAL A 388 0.59 21.41 -14.22
N ALA A 389 0.63 22.69 -14.59
CA ALA A 389 1.84 23.50 -14.58
C ALA A 389 2.42 23.63 -13.17
N ASN A 390 1.59 23.90 -12.17
CA ASN A 390 2.02 24.04 -10.77
C ASN A 390 2.56 22.71 -10.22
N VAL A 391 1.84 21.61 -10.45
CA VAL A 391 2.27 20.27 -10.00
C VAL A 391 3.56 19.84 -10.69
N TRP A 392 3.69 20.12 -11.99
CA TRP A 392 4.90 19.83 -12.74
C TRP A 392 6.10 20.61 -12.20
N HIS A 393 5.97 21.92 -11.97
CA HIS A 393 7.02 22.74 -11.36
C HIS A 393 7.42 22.20 -9.98
N TYR A 394 6.45 21.86 -9.14
CA TYR A 394 6.71 21.31 -7.82
C TYR A 394 7.47 19.98 -7.87
N LYS A 395 7.03 19.04 -8.72
CA LYS A 395 7.68 17.72 -8.86
C LYS A 395 9.10 17.85 -9.40
N LEU A 396 9.34 18.77 -10.34
CA LEU A 396 10.69 19.03 -10.86
C LEU A 396 11.61 19.66 -9.80
N LEU A 397 11.10 20.63 -9.05
CA LEU A 397 11.84 21.25 -7.95
C LEU A 397 12.23 20.20 -6.91
N MET A 398 11.30 19.34 -6.52
CA MET A 398 11.58 18.23 -5.61
C MET A 398 12.59 17.24 -6.19
N ALA A 399 12.49 16.89 -7.47
CA ALA A 399 13.47 16.01 -8.10
C ALA A 399 14.89 16.60 -8.06
N LEU A 400 15.03 17.91 -8.24
CA LEU A 400 16.32 18.61 -8.14
C LEU A 400 16.84 18.64 -6.70
N LEU A 401 15.97 18.86 -5.71
CA LEU A 401 16.33 18.82 -4.28
C LEU A 401 16.75 17.41 -3.83
N PHE A 402 16.10 16.36 -4.31
CA PHE A 402 16.43 14.98 -3.94
C PHE A 402 17.62 14.41 -4.72
N LEU A 403 18.03 15.02 -5.82
CA LEU A 403 19.18 14.58 -6.63
C LEU A 403 20.48 14.38 -5.83
N PRO A 404 20.95 15.35 -5.01
CA PRO A 404 22.15 15.15 -4.19
C PRO A 404 21.99 13.99 -3.20
N PHE A 405 20.80 13.83 -2.61
CA PHE A 405 20.50 12.72 -1.71
C PHE A 405 20.57 11.37 -2.42
N ILE A 406 20.00 11.24 -3.62
CA ILE A 406 20.08 10.02 -4.43
C ILE A 406 21.53 9.64 -4.70
N LEU A 407 22.36 10.60 -5.14
CA LEU A 407 23.77 10.35 -5.47
C LEU A 407 24.57 9.93 -4.24
N TRP A 408 24.39 10.64 -3.12
CA TRP A 408 25.04 10.31 -1.85
C TRP A 408 24.66 8.90 -1.38
N PHE A 409 23.36 8.59 -1.37
CA PHE A 409 22.87 7.28 -0.93
C PHE A 409 23.38 6.16 -1.82
N CYS A 410 23.39 6.36 -3.14
CA CYS A 410 23.92 5.37 -4.06
C CYS A 410 25.42 5.12 -3.85
N ALA A 411 26.23 6.18 -3.71
CA ALA A 411 27.66 6.07 -3.46
C ALA A 411 27.95 5.38 -2.11
N TYR A 412 27.18 5.70 -1.07
CA TYR A 412 27.27 5.05 0.25
C TYR A 412 26.99 3.54 0.15
N MET A 413 25.92 3.15 -0.54
CA MET A 413 25.55 1.74 -0.71
C MET A 413 26.56 0.98 -1.58
N GLU A 414 27.10 1.60 -2.62
CA GLU A 414 28.15 1.03 -3.46
C GLU A 414 29.43 0.78 -2.65
N LYS A 415 29.84 1.74 -1.80
CA LYS A 415 30.99 1.59 -0.89
C LYS A 415 30.82 0.44 0.12
N ASN A 416 29.63 0.34 0.73
CA ASN A 416 29.34 -0.73 1.68
C ASN A 416 29.34 -2.11 1.01
N LYS A 417 28.82 -2.22 -0.23
CA LYS A 417 28.89 -3.45 -1.01
C LYS A 417 30.32 -3.84 -1.35
N SER A 418 31.18 -2.89 -1.73
CA SER A 418 32.59 -3.18 -2.01
C SER A 418 33.37 -3.62 -0.76
N LEU A 419 33.04 -3.07 0.41
CA LEU A 419 33.65 -3.47 1.68
C LEU A 419 33.19 -4.87 2.12
N ALA A 420 31.92 -5.21 1.95
CA ALA A 420 31.41 -6.55 2.27
C ALA A 420 32.09 -7.65 1.42
N LEU A 421 32.36 -7.36 0.14
CA LEU A 421 33.07 -8.28 -0.78
C LEU A 421 34.57 -8.43 -0.50
N GLN A 422 35.16 -7.61 0.39
CA GLN A 422 36.57 -7.71 0.80
C GLN A 422 36.76 -8.57 2.07
N TYR A 423 35.67 -8.92 2.77
CA TYR A 423 35.68 -9.72 4.00
C TYR A 423 35.07 -11.13 3.83
N ASP A 424 34.61 -11.47 2.62
CA ASP A 424 34.29 -12.82 2.15
C ASP A 424 35.44 -13.34 1.28
#